data_AF-K7W0U9-F1
#
_entry.id   AF-K7W0U9-F1
#
_cell.length_a   1.000
_cell.length_b   1.000
_cell.length_c   1.000
_cell.angle_alpha   90.00
_cell.angle_beta   90.00
_cell.angle_gamma   90.00
#
_symmetry.space_group_name_H-M   'P 1'
#
loop_
_entity.id
_entity.type
_entity.pdbx_description
1 polymer ?
#
loop_
_entity_poly.entity_id
_entity_poly.type
_entity_poly.pdbx_seq_one_letter_code
_entity_poly.pdbx_strand_id
1 'polypeptide(L)'
;METLVPGVLADLVCRAISFTVDRCCHQRRKRCAEDTTQRLHHVLLRVQTVVEEADRRCVTNRAMLRQLQLMREGVYRGYYLLSAFKRQGVNVVKDTAQDRELGRHGHSSLALSQFNPAKRLCTLSAWTTTRTNMALQDTAREGEAELQEVLTVLERMASDMKELVVFLSCYPPTRREPHSGHLRLKNRMFGRESEQERIIGFLLEPEPARAEYLGVLPVIGRARIGKSTLVEHVCLDERVRSHFSLIVFLAESDTKDGKQSPHLGDDNAIIKHQDLGSAGKSLVVIELAGDVDESTWWRRTLPALRARRIAPVSKVIVTSRSEKIAGFGTTQALELKPLPREAYWYFFKTIAFGSTDAMDEPELESICMEMVDLLNGSFIAANLFGGYLRANPCPRFWQKVLKGHRNYTSMHLHLFGEYQSDRLANGRPVYMWRLPKTDDMLIAYDYYQACSAQQHDLPKFTIEEVQIGSTRPRGDFQAVAWRSNIPPYYSYLLSCGVQASSSLTRTPRRNKQIQHLQA
;
A
#
# COMPACT_ATOMS: atom_id res chain seq x y z
N MET A 1 9.98 -31.93 62.63
CA MET A 1 10.44 -31.89 61.22
C MET A 1 9.46 -32.55 60.25
N GLU A 2 8.51 -33.36 60.71
CA GLU A 2 7.63 -34.16 59.82
C GLU A 2 6.51 -33.39 59.10
N THR A 3 6.16 -32.17 59.53
CA THR A 3 5.09 -31.38 58.89
C THR A 3 5.53 -30.56 57.68
N LEU A 4 6.84 -30.33 57.51
CA LEU A 4 7.35 -29.55 56.36
C LEU A 4 7.48 -30.40 55.08
N VAL A 5 7.73 -31.70 55.20
CA VAL A 5 7.93 -32.60 54.04
C VAL A 5 6.65 -32.75 53.20
N PRO A 6 5.45 -32.98 53.77
CA PRO A 6 4.22 -33.10 52.99
C PRO A 6 3.88 -31.82 52.22
N GLY A 7 4.11 -30.64 52.82
CA GLY A 7 3.84 -29.35 52.18
C GLY A 7 4.74 -29.11 50.96
N VAL A 8 6.04 -29.42 51.07
CA VAL A 8 6.98 -29.29 49.94
C VAL A 8 6.67 -30.33 48.85
N LEU A 9 6.32 -31.56 49.24
CA LEU A 9 5.94 -32.60 48.27
C LEU A 9 4.66 -32.22 47.51
N ALA A 10 3.66 -31.69 48.22
CA ALA A 10 2.41 -31.22 47.61
C ALA A 10 2.64 -30.06 46.64
N ASP A 11 3.48 -29.08 47.00
CA ASP A 11 3.86 -27.97 46.10
C ASP A 11 4.61 -28.48 44.86
N LEU A 12 5.55 -29.42 45.01
CA LEU A 12 6.25 -30.04 43.88
C LEU A 12 5.30 -30.81 42.96
N VAL A 13 4.36 -31.58 43.51
CA VAL A 13 3.35 -32.31 42.74
C VAL A 13 2.41 -31.34 42.01
N CYS A 14 1.93 -30.30 42.68
CA CYS A 14 1.09 -29.26 42.06
C CYS A 14 1.83 -28.55 40.92
N ARG A 15 3.12 -28.25 41.08
CA ARG A 15 3.96 -27.67 40.01
C ARG A 15 4.17 -28.63 38.86
N ALA A 16 4.41 -29.92 39.14
CA ALA A 16 4.55 -30.94 38.11
C ALA A 16 3.26 -31.12 37.30
N ILE A 17 2.10 -31.17 37.96
CA ILE A 17 0.78 -31.22 37.30
C ILE A 17 0.53 -29.96 36.49
N SER A 18 0.82 -28.79 37.05
CA SER A 18 0.64 -27.52 36.33
C SER A 18 1.51 -27.45 35.07
N PHE A 19 2.76 -27.93 35.16
CA PHE A 19 3.68 -27.99 34.03
C PHE A 19 3.21 -28.98 32.96
N THR A 20 2.71 -30.17 33.34
CA THR A 20 2.21 -31.15 32.37
C THR A 20 0.93 -30.68 31.69
N VAL A 21 0.00 -30.07 32.44
CA VAL A 21 -1.22 -29.46 31.89
C VAL A 21 -0.87 -28.35 30.91
N ASP A 22 0.03 -27.44 31.28
CA ASP A 22 0.46 -26.35 30.41
C ASP A 22 1.11 -26.88 29.13
N ARG A 23 1.98 -27.91 29.25
CA ARG A 23 2.61 -28.57 28.09
C ARG A 23 1.58 -29.26 27.19
N CYS A 24 0.61 -29.97 27.75
CA CYS A 24 -0.47 -30.62 26.99
C CYS A 24 -1.35 -29.57 26.29
N CYS A 25 -1.72 -28.49 26.98
CA CYS A 25 -2.47 -27.38 26.42
C CYS A 25 -1.70 -26.70 25.28
N HIS A 26 -0.40 -26.47 25.46
CA HIS A 26 0.46 -25.87 24.45
C HIS A 26 0.57 -26.74 23.19
N GLN A 27 0.76 -28.06 23.37
CA GLN A 27 0.85 -29.00 22.25
C GLN A 27 -0.48 -29.14 21.50
N ARG A 28 -1.61 -29.12 22.22
CA ARG A 28 -2.95 -29.11 21.62
C ARG A 28 -3.21 -27.82 20.83
N ARG A 29 -2.81 -26.65 21.35
CA ARG A 29 -2.90 -25.37 20.63
C ARG A 29 -2.07 -25.37 19.35
N LYS A 30 -0.82 -25.82 19.42
CA LYS A 30 0.05 -25.91 18.23
C LYS A 30 -0.58 -26.77 17.13
N ARG A 31 -1.12 -27.94 17.49
CA ARG A 31 -1.81 -28.81 16.53
C ARG A 31 -3.08 -28.18 15.95
N CYS A 32 -3.86 -27.48 16.78
CA CYS A 32 -5.08 -26.78 16.35
C CYS A 32 -4.75 -25.63 15.39
N ALA A 33 -3.70 -24.86 15.69
CA ALA A 33 -3.23 -23.78 14.83
C ALA A 33 -2.71 -24.28 13.48
N GLU A 34 -1.95 -25.39 13.47
CA GLU A 34 -1.49 -26.02 12.23
C GLU A 34 -2.67 -26.49 11.36
N ASP A 35 -3.70 -27.12 11.95
CA ASP A 35 -4.93 -27.49 11.22
C ASP A 35 -5.68 -26.26 10.65
N THR A 36 -5.84 -25.22 11.47
CA THR A 36 -6.53 -23.99 11.09
C THR A 36 -5.82 -23.28 9.94
N THR A 37 -4.49 -23.17 9.99
CA THR A 37 -3.68 -22.53 8.94
C THR A 37 -3.70 -23.33 7.64
N GLN A 38 -3.68 -24.67 7.70
CA GLN A 38 -3.83 -25.52 6.51
C GLN A 38 -5.22 -25.37 5.87
N ARG A 39 -6.29 -25.40 6.68
CA ARG A 39 -7.66 -25.19 6.19
C ARG A 39 -7.83 -23.81 5.56
N LEU A 40 -7.28 -22.78 6.21
CA LEU A 40 -7.29 -21.42 5.68
C LEU A 40 -6.59 -21.33 4.33
N HIS A 41 -5.42 -21.95 4.21
CA HIS A 41 -4.69 -21.98 2.95
C HIS A 41 -5.50 -22.67 1.84
N HIS A 42 -6.11 -23.83 2.12
CA HIS A 42 -6.93 -24.53 1.14
C HIS A 42 -8.15 -23.71 0.67
N VAL A 43 -8.86 -23.05 1.59
CA VAL A 43 -10.02 -22.23 1.22
C VAL A 43 -9.60 -20.97 0.46
N LEU A 44 -8.47 -20.36 0.83
CA LEU A 44 -7.91 -19.21 0.11
C LEU A 44 -7.62 -19.54 -1.35
N LEU A 45 -6.98 -20.69 -1.62
CA LEU A 45 -6.72 -21.14 -2.99
C LEU A 45 -8.02 -21.30 -3.80
N ARG A 46 -9.08 -21.85 -3.18
CA ARG A 46 -10.38 -22.03 -3.82
C ARG A 46 -11.05 -20.69 -4.16
N VAL A 47 -11.13 -19.78 -3.20
CA VAL A 47 -11.75 -18.46 -3.40
C VAL A 47 -10.93 -17.63 -4.39
N GLN A 48 -9.61 -17.63 -4.27
CA GLN A 48 -8.72 -16.96 -5.19
C GLN A 48 -8.94 -17.48 -6.62
N THR A 49 -8.99 -18.80 -6.84
CA THR A 49 -9.21 -19.37 -8.17
C THR A 49 -10.48 -18.83 -8.85
N VAL A 50 -11.57 -18.65 -8.09
CA VAL A 50 -12.82 -18.06 -8.62
C VAL A 50 -12.63 -16.58 -8.96
N VAL A 51 -11.96 -15.82 -8.09
CA VAL A 51 -11.62 -14.41 -8.36
C VAL A 51 -10.77 -14.29 -9.63
N GLU A 52 -9.74 -15.11 -9.77
CA GLU A 52 -8.85 -15.08 -10.94
C GLU A 52 -9.55 -15.46 -12.23
N GLU A 53 -10.48 -16.41 -12.16
CA GLU A 53 -11.31 -16.76 -13.31
C GLU A 53 -12.24 -15.60 -13.67
N ALA A 54 -12.86 -14.95 -12.68
CA ALA A 54 -13.72 -13.80 -12.91
C ALA A 54 -12.96 -12.59 -13.51
N ASP A 55 -11.71 -12.37 -13.09
CA ASP A 55 -10.87 -11.28 -13.63
C ASP A 55 -10.61 -11.42 -15.14
N ARG A 56 -10.66 -12.66 -15.65
CA ARG A 56 -10.51 -13.02 -17.07
C ARG A 56 -11.83 -12.99 -17.83
N ARG A 57 -12.91 -12.52 -17.23
CA ARG A 57 -14.25 -12.46 -17.82
C ARG A 57 -14.75 -11.03 -17.83
N CYS A 58 -15.54 -10.67 -18.85
CA CYS A 58 -16.19 -9.37 -18.92
C CYS A 58 -17.45 -9.30 -18.04
N VAL A 59 -17.31 -9.50 -16.72
CA VAL A 59 -18.45 -9.54 -15.79
C VAL A 59 -19.11 -8.16 -15.70
N THR A 60 -20.38 -8.04 -16.10
CA THR A 60 -21.12 -6.77 -16.05
C THR A 60 -22.25 -6.75 -15.01
N ASN A 61 -22.67 -7.91 -14.49
CA ASN A 61 -23.69 -7.98 -13.46
C ASN A 61 -23.20 -7.36 -12.14
N ARG A 62 -23.89 -6.31 -11.69
CA ARG A 62 -23.53 -5.54 -10.49
C ARG A 62 -23.54 -6.38 -9.20
N ALA A 63 -24.44 -7.36 -9.07
CA ALA A 63 -24.48 -8.23 -7.90
C ALA A 63 -23.27 -9.18 -7.86
N MET A 64 -22.89 -9.74 -9.01
CA MET A 64 -21.67 -10.56 -9.12
C MET A 64 -20.42 -9.75 -8.82
N LEU A 65 -20.31 -8.53 -9.35
CA LEU A 65 -19.17 -7.63 -9.07
C LEU A 65 -19.03 -7.34 -7.57
N ARG A 66 -20.15 -7.15 -6.84
CA ARG A 66 -20.14 -7.01 -5.38
C ARG A 66 -19.67 -8.27 -4.67
N GLN A 67 -20.14 -9.45 -5.09
CA GLN A 67 -19.68 -10.72 -4.52
C GLN A 67 -18.17 -10.92 -4.75
N LEU A 68 -17.67 -10.64 -5.95
CA LEU A 68 -16.24 -10.71 -6.26
C LEU A 68 -15.41 -9.73 -5.44
N GLN A 69 -15.93 -8.53 -5.17
CA GLN A 69 -15.27 -7.57 -4.29
C GLN A 69 -15.10 -8.13 -2.87
N LEU A 70 -16.16 -8.69 -2.29
CA LEU A 70 -16.08 -9.33 -0.96
C LEU A 70 -15.09 -10.50 -0.96
N MET A 71 -15.06 -11.29 -2.03
CA MET A 71 -14.10 -12.39 -2.17
C MET A 71 -12.65 -11.89 -2.22
N ARG A 72 -12.36 -10.81 -2.94
CA ARG A 72 -11.03 -10.18 -2.96
C ARG A 72 -10.61 -9.74 -1.57
N GLU A 73 -11.49 -9.05 -0.85
CA GLU A 73 -11.24 -8.60 0.52
C GLU A 73 -10.95 -9.78 1.47
N GLY A 74 -11.74 -10.84 1.37
CA GLY A 74 -11.52 -12.08 2.12
C GLY A 74 -10.17 -12.73 1.80
N VAL A 75 -9.80 -12.79 0.52
CA VAL A 75 -8.49 -13.31 0.07
C VAL A 75 -7.35 -12.48 0.66
N TYR A 76 -7.41 -11.16 0.56
CA TYR A 76 -6.37 -10.27 1.10
C TYR A 76 -6.23 -10.42 2.61
N ARG A 77 -7.36 -10.40 3.35
CA ARG A 77 -7.36 -10.56 4.81
C ARG A 77 -6.85 -11.94 5.24
N GLY A 78 -7.30 -13.01 4.58
CA GLY A 78 -6.89 -14.37 4.94
C GLY A 78 -5.40 -14.61 4.68
N TYR A 79 -4.84 -14.19 3.55
CA TYR A 79 -3.40 -14.28 3.34
C TYR A 79 -2.61 -13.43 4.32
N TYR A 80 -3.09 -12.22 4.64
CA TYR A 80 -2.43 -11.35 5.62
C TYR A 80 -2.33 -12.02 7.00
N LEU A 81 -3.43 -12.58 7.49
CA LEU A 81 -3.48 -13.27 8.78
C LEU A 81 -2.63 -14.55 8.78
N LEU A 82 -2.65 -15.31 7.68
CA LEU A 82 -1.80 -16.49 7.53
C LEU A 82 -0.31 -16.14 7.69
N SER A 83 0.13 -15.06 7.04
CA SER A 83 1.50 -14.57 7.12
C SER A 83 1.82 -13.95 8.49
N ALA A 84 0.88 -13.26 9.12
CA ALA A 84 1.02 -12.71 10.47
C ALA A 84 1.22 -13.82 11.51
N PHE A 85 0.41 -14.88 11.43
CA PHE A 85 0.48 -16.03 12.33
C PHE A 85 1.81 -16.77 12.19
N LYS A 86 2.27 -17.03 10.95
CA LYS A 86 3.58 -17.62 10.70
C LYS A 86 4.73 -16.81 11.29
N ARG A 87 4.65 -15.47 11.21
CA ARG A 87 5.68 -14.57 11.76
C ARG A 87 5.86 -14.72 13.26
N GLN A 88 4.76 -14.90 14.00
CA GLN A 88 4.83 -15.16 15.45
C GLN A 88 5.65 -16.42 15.75
N GLY A 89 5.45 -17.48 14.95
CA GLY A 89 6.26 -18.70 15.04
C GLY A 89 7.75 -18.48 14.76
N VAL A 90 8.10 -17.69 13.74
CA VAL A 90 9.49 -17.37 13.39
C VAL A 90 10.18 -16.57 14.50
N ASN A 91 9.50 -15.60 15.11
CA ASN A 91 10.05 -14.79 16.19
C ASN A 91 10.33 -15.62 17.45
N VAL A 92 9.43 -16.54 17.81
CA VAL A 92 9.64 -17.47 18.95
C VAL A 92 10.89 -18.34 18.75
N VAL A 93 11.18 -18.77 17.52
CA VAL A 93 12.39 -19.55 17.21
C VAL A 93 13.66 -18.69 17.30
N LYS A 94 13.61 -17.42 16.87
CA LYS A 94 14.76 -16.50 16.98
C LYS A 94 15.09 -16.15 18.44
N ASP A 95 14.08 -15.89 19.26
CA ASP A 95 14.29 -15.56 20.68
C ASP A 95 14.88 -16.77 21.44
N THR A 96 14.38 -17.98 21.16
CA THR A 96 14.91 -19.22 21.77
C THR A 96 16.32 -19.59 21.27
N ALA A 97 16.69 -19.21 20.05
CA ALA A 97 18.06 -19.37 19.54
C ALA A 97 19.02 -18.36 20.18
N GLN A 98 18.61 -17.10 20.35
CA GLN A 98 19.42 -16.08 21.02
C GLN A 98 19.65 -16.40 22.49
N ASP A 99 18.65 -16.93 23.21
CA ASP A 99 18.83 -17.41 24.58
C ASP A 99 19.85 -18.55 24.70
N ARG A 100 20.04 -19.35 23.64
CA ARG A 100 21.08 -20.40 23.60
C ARG A 100 22.45 -19.87 23.23
N GLU A 101 22.55 -18.80 22.44
CA GLU A 101 23.84 -18.21 22.03
C GLU A 101 24.37 -17.15 23.01
N LEU A 102 23.52 -16.56 23.85
CA LEU A 102 23.93 -15.61 24.90
C LEU A 102 24.71 -16.27 26.07
N GLY A 103 24.96 -17.57 26.01
CA GLY A 103 25.84 -18.29 26.95
C GLY A 103 27.34 -18.02 26.79
N ARG A 104 27.82 -17.19 25.84
CA ARG A 104 29.28 -17.05 25.60
C ARG A 104 29.90 -15.66 25.52
N HIS A 105 29.16 -14.58 25.76
CA HIS A 105 29.77 -13.25 25.87
C HIS A 105 29.59 -12.67 27.27
N GLY A 106 30.59 -12.96 28.10
CA GLY A 106 30.67 -12.42 29.45
C GLY A 106 30.89 -10.92 29.42
N HIS A 107 29.94 -10.17 29.95
CA HIS A 107 30.21 -8.95 30.71
C HIS A 107 29.22 -8.89 31.87
N SER A 108 29.80 -8.81 33.06
CA SER A 108 29.21 -8.78 34.41
C SER A 108 27.79 -8.22 34.52
N SER A 109 26.83 -9.11 34.83
CA SER A 109 25.59 -8.73 35.50
C SER A 109 25.26 -9.85 36.49
N LEU A 110 25.79 -9.69 37.71
CA LEU A 110 25.42 -10.34 38.97
C LEU A 110 24.39 -11.48 38.82
N ALA A 111 24.85 -12.63 38.32
CA ALA A 111 24.07 -13.85 38.32
C ALA A 111 23.90 -14.28 39.78
N LEU A 112 22.70 -14.04 40.31
CA LEU A 112 22.22 -14.49 41.60
C LEU A 112 22.41 -16.01 41.70
N SER A 113 23.50 -16.42 42.35
CA SER A 113 23.77 -17.81 42.72
C SER A 113 22.60 -18.33 43.55
N GLN A 114 21.84 -19.26 42.97
CA GLN A 114 20.67 -19.90 43.58
C GLN A 114 21.01 -21.01 44.58
N PHE A 115 22.28 -21.12 45.03
CA PHE A 115 22.71 -22.18 45.93
C PHE A 115 23.45 -21.65 47.16
N ASN A 116 22.95 -20.57 47.78
CA ASN A 116 23.35 -20.22 49.14
C ASN A 116 22.15 -20.16 50.09
N PRO A 117 21.96 -21.17 50.96
CA PRO A 117 20.84 -21.23 51.91
C PRO A 117 20.85 -20.11 52.97
N ALA A 118 21.89 -19.29 53.08
CA ALA A 118 21.98 -18.23 54.09
C ALA A 118 21.27 -16.91 53.72
N LYS A 119 20.54 -16.80 52.60
CA LYS A 119 19.84 -15.55 52.21
C LYS A 119 18.32 -15.71 52.05
N ARG A 120 17.68 -16.42 52.97
CA ARG A 120 16.23 -16.33 53.19
C ARG A 120 15.89 -14.98 53.83
N LEU A 121 15.64 -13.94 53.02
CA LEU A 121 14.69 -12.86 53.32
C LEU A 121 14.58 -11.91 52.11
N CYS A 122 13.34 -11.46 51.88
CA CYS A 122 12.86 -10.58 50.80
C CYS A 122 12.40 -11.30 49.52
N THR A 123 11.29 -12.03 49.66
CA THR A 123 10.27 -12.17 48.63
C THR A 123 9.86 -10.80 48.10
N LEU A 124 9.86 -10.61 46.77
CA LEU A 124 9.04 -9.70 45.94
C LEU A 124 9.79 -9.31 44.64
N SER A 125 9.87 -10.23 43.67
CA SER A 125 10.16 -9.86 42.26
C SER A 125 9.60 -10.83 41.21
N ALA A 126 8.71 -11.76 41.57
CA ALA A 126 8.16 -12.74 40.62
C ALA A 126 6.96 -12.22 39.78
N TRP A 127 6.51 -10.97 39.97
CA TRP A 127 5.31 -10.46 39.27
C TRP A 127 5.58 -9.71 37.96
N THR A 128 6.82 -9.33 37.67
CA THR A 128 7.11 -8.62 36.41
C THR A 128 7.13 -9.56 35.20
N THR A 129 7.61 -10.81 35.36
CA THR A 129 7.64 -11.78 34.25
C THR A 129 6.25 -12.31 33.89
N THR A 130 5.31 -12.39 34.84
CA THR A 130 3.95 -12.85 34.56
C THR A 130 3.17 -11.87 33.70
N ARG A 131 3.37 -10.55 33.87
CA ARG A 131 2.62 -9.54 33.13
C ARG A 131 2.98 -9.49 31.64
N THR A 132 4.26 -9.68 31.29
CA THR A 132 4.69 -9.74 29.88
C THR A 132 4.22 -11.03 29.22
N ASN A 133 4.30 -12.17 29.92
CA ASN A 133 3.79 -13.44 29.39
C ASN A 133 2.26 -13.42 29.21
N MET A 134 1.51 -12.79 30.13
CA MET A 134 0.05 -12.64 29.96
C MET A 134 -0.29 -11.76 28.76
N ALA A 135 0.37 -10.61 28.57
CA ALA A 135 0.13 -9.75 27.40
C ALA A 135 0.45 -10.47 26.07
N LEU A 136 1.54 -11.24 26.02
CA LEU A 136 1.88 -12.05 24.85
C LEU A 136 0.86 -13.17 24.61
N GLN A 137 0.35 -13.82 25.67
CA GLN A 137 -0.68 -14.84 25.54
C GLN A 137 -2.03 -14.27 25.09
N ASP A 138 -2.42 -13.10 25.58
CA ASP A 138 -3.68 -12.45 25.19
C ASP A 138 -3.64 -12.01 23.73
N THR A 139 -2.55 -11.38 23.27
CA THR A 139 -2.39 -11.02 21.84
C THR A 139 -2.37 -12.25 20.93
N ALA A 140 -1.80 -13.38 21.36
CA ALA A 140 -1.85 -14.64 20.62
C ALA A 140 -3.29 -15.19 20.53
N ARG A 141 -4.07 -15.12 21.62
CA ARG A 141 -5.48 -15.53 21.63
C ARG A 141 -6.35 -14.68 20.71
N GLU A 142 -6.16 -13.37 20.72
CA GLU A 142 -6.87 -12.44 19.83
C GLU A 142 -6.57 -12.77 18.36
N GLY A 143 -5.30 -13.02 18.02
CA GLY A 143 -4.89 -13.42 16.67
C GLY A 143 -5.45 -14.78 16.23
N GLU A 144 -5.49 -15.78 17.12
CA GLU A 144 -6.12 -17.08 16.85
C GLU A 144 -7.64 -16.95 16.61
N ALA A 145 -8.33 -16.12 17.41
CA ALA A 145 -9.76 -15.87 17.25
C ALA A 145 -10.06 -15.18 15.90
N GLU A 146 -9.27 -14.16 15.53
CA GLU A 146 -9.41 -13.48 14.25
C GLU A 146 -9.15 -14.42 13.06
N LEU A 147 -8.13 -15.29 13.17
CA LEU A 147 -7.83 -16.31 12.16
C LEU A 147 -9.02 -17.27 11.95
N GLN A 148 -9.64 -17.72 13.05
CA GLN A 148 -10.78 -18.62 13.01
C GLN A 148 -12.04 -17.96 12.45
N GLU A 149 -12.26 -16.67 12.76
CA GLU A 149 -13.35 -15.88 12.19
C GLU A 149 -13.21 -15.80 10.66
N VAL A 150 -12.04 -15.40 10.17
CA VAL A 150 -11.77 -15.26 8.73
C VAL A 150 -11.86 -16.60 8.02
N LEU A 151 -11.35 -17.68 8.62
CA LEU A 151 -11.53 -19.03 8.09
C LEU A 151 -13.02 -19.36 7.91
N THR A 152 -13.83 -19.13 8.94
CA THR A 152 -15.27 -19.43 8.92
C THR A 152 -16.00 -18.62 7.84
N VAL A 153 -15.66 -17.34 7.69
CA VAL A 153 -16.22 -16.47 6.63
C VAL A 153 -15.82 -16.99 5.25
N LEU A 154 -14.55 -17.32 5.02
CA LEU A 154 -14.08 -17.82 3.73
C LEU A 154 -14.65 -19.20 3.38
N GLU A 155 -14.80 -20.10 4.36
CA GLU A 155 -15.43 -21.42 4.15
C GLU A 155 -16.91 -21.30 3.77
N ARG A 156 -17.63 -20.37 4.41
CA ARG A 156 -19.00 -20.04 4.01
C ARG A 156 -19.02 -19.46 2.60
N MET A 157 -18.21 -18.43 2.33
CA MET A 157 -18.10 -17.84 0.99
C MET A 157 -17.83 -18.90 -0.05
N ALA A 158 -16.84 -19.77 0.16
CA ALA A 158 -16.47 -20.84 -0.76
C ALA A 158 -17.57 -21.88 -1.00
N SER A 159 -18.45 -22.09 -0.03
CA SER A 159 -19.60 -22.97 -0.15
C SER A 159 -20.71 -22.33 -0.99
N ASP A 160 -20.89 -21.02 -0.87
CA ASP A 160 -21.94 -20.22 -1.50
C ASP A 160 -21.57 -19.74 -2.93
N MET A 161 -20.39 -20.09 -3.47
CA MET A 161 -19.95 -19.62 -4.80
C MET A 161 -20.48 -20.44 -5.98
N LYS A 162 -21.24 -21.53 -5.76
CA LYS A 162 -21.56 -22.50 -6.82
C LYS A 162 -22.30 -21.84 -8.00
N GLU A 163 -23.31 -21.05 -7.70
CA GLU A 163 -24.12 -20.31 -8.66
C GLU A 163 -23.28 -19.23 -9.36
N LEU A 164 -22.44 -18.52 -8.61
CA LEU A 164 -21.53 -17.51 -9.16
C LEU A 164 -20.60 -18.13 -10.22
N VAL A 165 -19.99 -19.28 -9.91
CA VAL A 165 -19.08 -19.99 -10.84
C VAL A 165 -19.82 -20.39 -12.12
N VAL A 166 -21.07 -20.86 -12.02
CA VAL A 166 -21.90 -21.15 -13.19
C VAL A 166 -22.15 -19.89 -14.01
N PHE A 167 -22.54 -18.78 -13.38
CA PHE A 167 -22.81 -17.53 -14.10
C PHE A 167 -21.55 -16.91 -14.73
N LEU A 168 -20.37 -17.09 -14.13
CA LEU A 168 -19.11 -16.63 -14.72
C LEU A 168 -18.84 -17.29 -16.09
N SER A 169 -19.25 -18.54 -16.28
CA SER A 169 -19.08 -19.26 -17.55
C SER A 169 -19.87 -18.65 -18.71
N CYS A 170 -20.94 -17.90 -18.41
CA CYS A 170 -21.77 -17.21 -19.40
C CYS A 170 -21.13 -15.94 -19.95
N TYR A 171 -20.07 -15.42 -19.32
CA TYR A 171 -19.37 -14.23 -19.78
C TYR A 171 -18.24 -14.57 -20.74
N PRO A 172 -18.05 -13.78 -21.82
CA PRO A 172 -16.95 -13.99 -22.74
C PRO A 172 -15.60 -13.77 -22.01
N PRO A 173 -14.55 -14.51 -22.37
CA PRO A 173 -13.21 -14.23 -21.90
C PRO A 173 -12.76 -12.83 -22.33
N THR A 174 -12.19 -12.08 -21.40
CA THR A 174 -11.42 -10.88 -21.71
C THR A 174 -10.17 -11.28 -22.49
N ARG A 175 -9.63 -10.40 -23.34
CA ARG A 175 -8.39 -10.66 -24.09
C ARG A 175 -7.32 -11.23 -23.15
N ARG A 176 -6.56 -12.24 -23.61
CA ARG A 176 -5.57 -13.01 -22.83
C ARG A 176 -4.74 -12.10 -21.92
N GLU A 177 -5.07 -12.11 -20.63
CA GLU A 177 -4.23 -11.48 -19.61
C GLU A 177 -3.16 -12.46 -19.12
N PRO A 178 -2.01 -11.96 -18.64
CA PRO A 178 -0.95 -12.83 -18.14
C PRO A 178 -1.38 -13.62 -16.89
N HIS A 179 -0.80 -14.81 -16.71
CA HIS A 179 -1.23 -15.76 -15.69
C HIS A 179 -0.82 -15.35 -14.26
N SER A 180 0.32 -14.67 -14.10
CA SER A 180 0.88 -14.28 -12.78
C SER A 180 0.27 -12.99 -12.24
N GLY A 181 -0.06 -12.96 -10.94
CA GLY A 181 -0.60 -11.79 -10.25
C GLY A 181 0.28 -10.54 -10.40
N HIS A 182 1.61 -10.69 -10.38
CA HIS A 182 2.54 -9.59 -10.65
C HIS A 182 2.35 -8.98 -12.05
N LEU A 183 2.07 -9.82 -13.05
CA LEU A 183 1.84 -9.34 -14.41
C LEU A 183 0.46 -8.70 -14.56
N ARG A 184 -0.55 -9.12 -13.77
CA ARG A 184 -1.85 -8.44 -13.71
C ARG A 184 -1.74 -7.02 -13.16
N LEU A 185 -0.87 -6.81 -12.16
CA LEU A 185 -0.54 -5.46 -11.64
C LEU A 185 0.07 -4.53 -12.70
N LYS A 186 0.50 -5.04 -13.86
CA LYS A 186 0.99 -4.23 -14.98
C LYS A 186 -0.11 -3.70 -15.89
N ASN A 187 -1.35 -4.15 -15.74
CA ASN A 187 -2.44 -3.80 -16.66
C ASN A 187 -3.62 -3.11 -15.97
N ARG A 188 -3.74 -3.21 -14.64
CA ARG A 188 -4.89 -2.68 -13.89
C ARG A 188 -4.45 -2.04 -12.58
N MET A 189 -5.23 -1.07 -12.11
CA MET A 189 -5.04 -0.47 -10.80
C MET A 189 -5.57 -1.42 -9.71
N PHE A 190 -4.70 -1.87 -8.82
CA PHE A 190 -5.03 -2.84 -7.78
C PHE A 190 -5.97 -2.27 -6.71
N GLY A 191 -6.99 -3.04 -6.33
CA GLY A 191 -7.85 -2.77 -5.18
C GLY A 191 -8.80 -1.59 -5.40
N ARG A 192 -9.07 -1.24 -6.67
CA ARG A 192 -9.96 -0.13 -7.08
C ARG A 192 -11.10 -0.58 -7.99
N GLU A 193 -11.37 -1.87 -8.03
CA GLU A 193 -12.39 -2.47 -8.89
C GLU A 193 -13.78 -1.90 -8.57
N SER A 194 -14.08 -1.70 -7.28
CA SER A 194 -15.37 -1.15 -6.85
C SER A 194 -15.56 0.32 -7.26
N GLU A 195 -14.51 1.12 -7.13
CA GLU A 195 -14.50 2.53 -7.50
C GLU A 195 -14.54 2.69 -9.01
N GLN A 196 -13.83 1.84 -9.76
CA GLN A 196 -13.87 1.79 -11.21
C GLN A 196 -15.30 1.54 -11.71
N GLU A 197 -15.97 0.49 -11.21
CA GLU A 197 -17.35 0.18 -11.61
C GLU A 197 -18.35 1.26 -11.19
N ARG A 198 -18.11 1.99 -10.09
CA ARG A 198 -18.93 3.13 -9.70
C ARG A 198 -18.82 4.29 -10.68
N ILE A 199 -17.61 4.62 -11.14
CA ILE A 199 -17.42 5.67 -12.16
C ILE A 199 -18.07 5.24 -13.48
N ILE A 200 -17.86 3.98 -13.91
CA ILE A 200 -18.47 3.45 -15.13
C ILE A 200 -20.00 3.49 -15.03
N GLY A 201 -20.57 3.14 -13.87
CA GLY A 201 -21.99 3.26 -13.60
C GLY A 201 -22.52 4.67 -13.84
N PHE A 202 -21.88 5.69 -13.26
CA PHE A 202 -22.23 7.10 -13.47
C PHE A 202 -22.14 7.54 -14.94
N LEU A 203 -21.08 7.09 -15.63
CA LEU A 203 -20.85 7.46 -17.02
C LEU A 203 -21.89 6.87 -17.98
N LEU A 204 -22.39 5.67 -17.68
CA LEU A 204 -23.37 4.97 -18.50
C LEU A 204 -24.83 5.23 -18.06
N GLU A 205 -25.05 6.00 -17.00
CA GLU A 205 -26.39 6.42 -16.57
C GLU A 205 -27.09 7.20 -17.70
N PRO A 206 -28.38 6.93 -17.96
CA PRO A 206 -29.16 7.70 -18.93
C PRO A 206 -29.25 9.18 -18.53
N GLU A 207 -29.13 10.04 -19.54
CA GLU A 207 -29.25 11.48 -19.32
C GLU A 207 -30.71 11.87 -19.08
N PRO A 208 -30.98 12.78 -18.12
CA PRO A 208 -32.32 13.29 -17.93
C PRO A 208 -32.77 14.03 -19.21
N ALA A 209 -34.07 13.98 -19.52
CA ALA A 209 -34.63 14.48 -20.78
C ALA A 209 -34.36 15.97 -21.10
N ARG A 210 -33.85 16.75 -20.14
CA ARG A 210 -33.47 18.15 -20.36
C ARG A 210 -32.06 18.21 -20.99
N ALA A 211 -32.01 18.65 -22.24
CA ALA A 211 -30.80 18.75 -23.08
C ALA A 211 -29.66 19.61 -22.51
N GLU A 212 -29.90 20.37 -21.43
CA GLU A 212 -28.90 21.24 -20.81
C GLU A 212 -28.13 20.62 -19.65
N TYR A 213 -28.47 19.39 -19.23
CA TYR A 213 -27.88 18.79 -18.04
C TYR A 213 -26.50 18.17 -18.34
N LEU A 214 -25.46 18.78 -17.78
CA LEU A 214 -24.10 18.27 -17.78
C LEU A 214 -23.89 17.43 -16.52
N GLY A 215 -23.68 16.12 -16.65
CA GLY A 215 -23.37 15.28 -15.50
C GLY A 215 -21.93 15.51 -15.04
N VAL A 216 -21.71 15.87 -13.77
CA VAL A 216 -20.38 16.11 -13.20
C VAL A 216 -20.12 15.17 -12.03
N LEU A 217 -19.06 14.38 -12.11
CA LEU A 217 -18.57 13.51 -11.03
C LEU A 217 -17.21 14.02 -10.50
N PRO A 218 -17.18 14.54 -9.26
CA PRO A 218 -15.94 14.82 -8.57
C PRO A 218 -15.30 13.52 -8.08
N VAL A 219 -14.01 13.32 -8.35
CA VAL A 219 -13.17 12.26 -7.80
C VAL A 219 -12.10 12.92 -6.94
N ILE A 220 -12.23 12.79 -5.63
CA ILE A 220 -11.39 13.47 -4.64
C ILE A 220 -10.55 12.48 -3.84
N GLY A 221 -9.50 12.96 -3.20
CA GLY A 221 -8.66 12.14 -2.33
C GLY A 221 -7.24 12.66 -2.26
N ARG A 222 -6.44 12.10 -1.35
CA ARG A 222 -5.06 12.55 -1.09
C ARG A 222 -4.18 12.59 -2.35
N ALA A 223 -3.11 13.37 -2.29
CA ALA A 223 -2.10 13.39 -3.34
C ALA A 223 -1.55 11.98 -3.61
N ARG A 224 -1.31 11.64 -4.89
CA ARG A 224 -0.72 10.36 -5.32
C ARG A 224 -1.47 9.07 -4.93
N ILE A 225 -2.73 9.18 -4.52
CA ILE A 225 -3.58 8.00 -4.21
C ILE A 225 -4.07 7.22 -5.44
N GLY A 226 -3.82 7.75 -6.65
CA GLY A 226 -4.12 7.10 -7.93
C GLY A 226 -5.43 7.53 -8.60
N LYS A 227 -5.95 8.74 -8.30
CA LYS A 227 -7.15 9.29 -8.98
C LYS A 227 -7.01 9.30 -10.51
N SER A 228 -5.95 9.91 -11.03
CA SER A 228 -5.67 9.98 -12.47
C SER A 228 -5.52 8.59 -13.09
N THR A 229 -4.82 7.69 -12.40
CA THR A 229 -4.68 6.29 -12.80
C THR A 229 -6.04 5.60 -12.92
N LEU A 230 -6.91 5.75 -11.91
CA LEU A 230 -8.26 5.16 -11.93
C LEU A 230 -9.09 5.68 -13.09
N VAL A 231 -9.14 7.00 -13.29
CA VAL A 231 -9.93 7.63 -14.36
C VAL A 231 -9.39 7.26 -15.74
N GLU A 232 -8.07 7.17 -15.90
CA GLU A 232 -7.46 6.69 -17.14
C GLU A 232 -7.94 5.26 -17.46
N HIS A 233 -7.93 4.33 -16.49
CA HIS A 233 -8.41 2.97 -16.72
C HIS A 233 -9.90 2.90 -17.06
N VAL A 234 -10.73 3.74 -16.41
CA VAL A 234 -12.15 3.89 -16.79
C VAL A 234 -12.29 4.34 -18.24
N CYS A 235 -11.48 5.30 -18.69
CA CYS A 235 -11.51 5.80 -20.08
C CYS A 235 -10.95 4.80 -21.10
N LEU A 236 -10.23 3.77 -20.65
CA LEU A 236 -9.77 2.66 -21.48
C LEU A 236 -10.82 1.53 -21.58
N ASP A 237 -11.81 1.49 -20.68
CA ASP A 237 -12.86 0.46 -20.68
C ASP A 237 -13.68 0.52 -21.98
N GLU A 238 -13.88 -0.65 -22.59
CA GLU A 238 -14.58 -0.77 -23.87
C GLU A 238 -16.04 -0.28 -23.79
N ARG A 239 -16.71 -0.44 -22.64
CA ARG A 239 -18.08 0.05 -22.44
C ARG A 239 -18.12 1.57 -22.48
N VAL A 240 -17.12 2.23 -21.87
CA VAL A 240 -17.01 3.69 -21.86
C VAL A 240 -16.66 4.20 -23.26
N ARG A 241 -15.68 3.59 -23.93
CA ARG A 241 -15.29 3.96 -25.30
C ARG A 241 -16.39 3.70 -26.33
N SER A 242 -17.21 2.67 -26.13
CA SER A 242 -18.38 2.43 -26.99
C SER A 242 -19.51 3.43 -26.75
N HIS A 243 -19.52 4.10 -25.59
CA HIS A 243 -20.57 5.06 -25.22
C HIS A 243 -20.23 6.51 -25.58
N PHE A 244 -18.95 6.90 -25.47
CA PHE A 244 -18.49 8.25 -25.78
C PHE A 244 -17.63 8.24 -27.04
N SER A 245 -18.06 8.95 -28.07
CA SER A 245 -17.30 9.10 -29.31
C SER A 245 -16.08 10.00 -29.15
N LEU A 246 -16.01 10.79 -28.07
CA LEU A 246 -14.87 11.66 -27.78
C LEU A 246 -14.57 11.66 -26.27
N ILE A 247 -13.32 11.39 -25.91
CA ILE A 247 -12.81 11.51 -24.53
C ILE A 247 -11.62 12.46 -24.54
N VAL A 248 -11.73 13.55 -23.78
CA VAL A 248 -10.71 14.62 -23.72
C VAL A 248 -10.24 14.82 -22.29
N PHE A 249 -8.93 14.90 -22.11
CA PHE A 249 -8.30 15.21 -20.82
C PHE A 249 -7.80 16.65 -20.84
N LEU A 250 -8.07 17.37 -19.77
CA LEU A 250 -7.70 18.77 -19.57
C LEU A 250 -6.93 18.84 -18.25
N ALA A 251 -5.65 19.17 -18.34
CA ALA A 251 -4.86 19.52 -17.16
C ALA A 251 -4.90 21.04 -17.00
N GLU A 252 -5.39 21.52 -15.86
CA GLU A 252 -5.23 22.93 -15.53
C GLU A 252 -3.74 23.17 -15.24
N SER A 253 -3.08 23.99 -16.07
CA SER A 253 -1.65 24.26 -15.88
C SER A 253 -1.43 25.09 -14.63
N ASP A 254 -0.40 24.72 -13.86
CA ASP A 254 0.14 25.54 -12.78
C ASP A 254 0.72 26.82 -13.40
N THR A 255 -0.10 27.84 -13.65
CA THR A 255 0.43 29.18 -13.90
C THR A 255 1.00 29.69 -12.58
N LYS A 256 2.31 29.51 -12.38
CA LYS A 256 3.06 30.06 -11.23
C LYS A 256 2.87 31.58 -11.06
N ASP A 257 2.43 32.28 -12.10
CA ASP A 257 2.30 33.73 -12.10
C ASP A 257 0.90 34.25 -11.77
N GLY A 258 0.07 33.52 -11.00
CA GLY A 258 -1.20 34.03 -10.42
C GLY A 258 -2.27 34.52 -11.41
N LYS A 259 -1.94 34.66 -12.69
CA LYS A 259 -2.81 34.91 -13.82
C LYS A 259 -3.25 33.54 -14.31
N GLN A 260 -4.19 32.95 -13.58
CA GLN A 260 -4.93 31.80 -14.05
C GLN A 260 -5.49 32.17 -15.43
N SER A 261 -4.90 31.62 -16.50
CA SER A 261 -5.31 31.95 -17.87
C SER A 261 -6.81 31.65 -18.00
N PRO A 262 -7.64 32.59 -18.48
CA PRO A 262 -9.09 32.41 -18.57
C PRO A 262 -9.51 31.35 -19.59
N HIS A 263 -8.57 30.83 -20.38
CA HIS A 263 -8.83 29.79 -21.35
C HIS A 263 -8.35 28.46 -20.77
N LEU A 264 -9.29 27.54 -20.56
CA LEU A 264 -9.04 26.11 -20.65
C LEU A 264 -8.61 25.86 -22.12
N GLY A 265 -7.39 26.30 -22.44
CA GLY A 265 -6.90 26.49 -23.79
C GLY A 265 -6.80 25.15 -24.49
N ASP A 266 -7.21 25.13 -25.76
CA ASP A 266 -7.18 23.93 -26.60
C ASP A 266 -5.80 23.26 -26.63
N ASP A 267 -4.72 24.04 -26.43
CA ASP A 267 -3.33 23.56 -26.38
C ASP A 267 -3.06 22.53 -25.26
N ASN A 268 -3.81 22.56 -24.15
CA ASN A 268 -3.63 21.59 -23.06
C ASN A 268 -4.59 20.39 -23.15
N ALA A 269 -5.40 20.32 -24.21
CA ALA A 269 -6.38 19.26 -24.37
C ALA A 269 -5.78 18.02 -25.04
N ILE A 270 -5.75 16.92 -24.30
CA ILE A 270 -5.28 15.63 -24.80
C ILE A 270 -6.50 14.79 -25.18
N ILE A 271 -6.67 14.53 -26.47
CA ILE A 271 -7.69 13.60 -26.95
C ILE A 271 -7.21 12.16 -26.68
N LYS A 272 -7.91 11.44 -25.78
CA LYS A 272 -7.60 10.06 -25.39
C LYS A 272 -8.37 9.01 -26.19
N HIS A 273 -9.50 9.41 -26.75
CA HIS A 273 -10.33 8.58 -27.60
C HIS A 273 -11.15 9.46 -28.53
N GLN A 274 -11.23 9.08 -29.80
CA GLN A 274 -12.07 9.73 -30.80
C GLN A 274 -12.54 8.69 -31.81
N ASP A 275 -13.86 8.60 -31.98
CA ASP A 275 -14.53 7.85 -33.04
C ASP A 275 -15.21 8.87 -33.97
N LEU A 276 -14.67 9.00 -35.18
CA LEU A 276 -15.12 9.98 -36.18
C LEU A 276 -16.43 9.58 -36.88
N GLY A 277 -16.87 8.32 -36.73
CA GLY A 277 -18.05 7.80 -37.42
C GLY A 277 -19.38 8.07 -36.70
N SER A 278 -19.34 8.46 -35.43
CA SER A 278 -20.53 8.60 -34.59
C SER A 278 -20.78 10.06 -34.20
N ALA A 279 -21.95 10.60 -34.55
CA ALA A 279 -22.50 11.79 -33.92
C ALA A 279 -22.84 11.43 -32.47
N GLY A 280 -21.83 11.47 -31.60
CA GLY A 280 -21.86 10.85 -30.29
C GLY A 280 -21.71 11.83 -29.13
N LYS A 281 -21.86 11.27 -27.93
CA LYS A 281 -21.63 11.96 -26.67
C LYS A 281 -20.13 12.17 -26.45
N SER A 282 -19.78 13.22 -25.71
CA SER A 282 -18.39 13.41 -25.26
C SER A 282 -18.24 13.41 -23.74
N LEU A 283 -17.10 12.88 -23.30
CA LEU A 283 -16.63 12.87 -21.93
C LEU A 283 -15.41 13.80 -21.81
N VAL A 284 -15.43 14.68 -20.81
CA VAL A 284 -14.29 15.51 -20.47
C VAL A 284 -13.78 15.17 -19.08
N VAL A 285 -12.48 14.92 -18.97
CA VAL A 285 -11.77 14.68 -17.71
C VAL A 285 -10.94 15.91 -17.41
N ILE A 286 -11.15 16.51 -16.24
CA ILE A 286 -10.44 17.70 -15.77
C ILE A 286 -9.58 17.31 -14.57
N GLU A 287 -8.28 17.56 -14.63
CA GLU A 287 -7.38 17.39 -13.49
C GLU A 287 -7.05 18.75 -12.87
N LEU A 288 -7.49 18.95 -11.62
CA LEU A 288 -7.25 20.17 -10.86
C LEU A 288 -6.05 19.98 -9.92
N ALA A 289 -5.00 20.77 -10.11
CA ALA A 289 -3.82 20.77 -9.25
C ALA A 289 -4.06 21.51 -7.92
N GLY A 290 -4.89 22.56 -7.94
CA GLY A 290 -5.13 23.47 -6.82
C GLY A 290 -6.60 23.57 -6.37
N ASP A 291 -6.81 24.45 -5.40
CA ASP A 291 -8.15 24.84 -4.94
C ASP A 291 -8.76 25.85 -5.93
N VAL A 292 -10.00 25.59 -6.33
CA VAL A 292 -10.83 26.52 -7.12
C VAL A 292 -12.13 26.67 -6.37
N ASP A 293 -12.71 27.88 -6.31
CA ASP A 293 -14.04 28.07 -5.74
C ASP A 293 -15.12 27.65 -6.74
N GLU A 294 -16.25 27.18 -6.21
CA GLU A 294 -17.35 26.62 -7.02
C GLU A 294 -17.88 27.61 -8.06
N SER A 295 -18.05 28.87 -7.65
CA SER A 295 -18.60 29.92 -8.52
C SER A 295 -17.69 30.17 -9.72
N THR A 296 -16.39 30.23 -9.47
CA THR A 296 -15.35 30.41 -10.49
C THR A 296 -15.24 29.19 -11.37
N TRP A 297 -15.35 27.99 -10.78
CA TRP A 297 -15.34 26.74 -11.53
C TRP A 297 -16.51 26.70 -12.53
N TRP A 298 -17.75 26.87 -12.09
CA TRP A 298 -18.90 26.86 -13.00
C TRP A 298 -18.85 27.98 -14.04
N ARG A 299 -18.49 29.20 -13.60
CA ARG A 299 -18.43 30.38 -14.48
C ARG A 299 -17.39 30.26 -15.58
N ARG A 300 -16.28 29.53 -15.35
CA ARG A 300 -15.19 29.36 -16.33
C ARG A 300 -15.35 28.08 -17.14
N THR A 301 -15.62 26.97 -16.47
CA THR A 301 -15.62 25.63 -17.07
C THR A 301 -16.82 25.44 -17.98
N LEU A 302 -18.02 25.86 -17.57
CA LEU A 302 -19.24 25.59 -18.34
C LEU A 302 -19.24 26.29 -19.71
N PRO A 303 -18.90 27.59 -19.83
CA PRO A 303 -18.77 28.23 -21.14
C PRO A 303 -17.65 27.62 -21.99
N ALA A 304 -16.52 27.26 -21.39
CA ALA A 304 -15.40 26.64 -22.12
C ALA A 304 -15.77 25.28 -22.70
N LEU A 305 -16.48 24.45 -21.92
CA LEU A 305 -16.99 23.16 -22.38
C LEU A 305 -18.07 23.31 -23.47
N ARG A 306 -18.96 24.31 -23.34
CA ARG A 306 -20.02 24.59 -24.32
C ARG A 306 -19.49 25.19 -25.63
N ALA A 307 -18.40 25.94 -25.57
CA ALA A 307 -17.79 26.55 -26.76
C ALA A 307 -17.08 25.52 -27.66
N ARG A 308 -16.85 24.29 -27.18
CA ARG A 308 -16.24 23.23 -27.99
C ARG A 308 -17.17 22.79 -29.10
N ARG A 309 -16.70 22.93 -30.34
CA ARG A 309 -17.45 22.64 -31.57
C ARG A 309 -17.52 21.17 -31.97
N ILE A 310 -16.71 20.30 -31.33
CA ILE A 310 -16.50 18.92 -31.81
C ILE A 310 -17.69 18.01 -31.45
N ALA A 311 -18.18 18.07 -30.21
CA ALA A 311 -19.34 17.31 -29.75
C ALA A 311 -19.92 17.93 -28.47
N PRO A 312 -21.24 17.84 -28.22
CA PRO A 312 -21.83 18.22 -26.93
C PRO A 312 -21.20 17.42 -25.79
N VAL A 313 -20.78 18.12 -24.73
CA VAL A 313 -20.25 17.48 -23.52
C VAL A 313 -21.41 16.94 -22.69
N SER A 314 -21.44 15.63 -22.49
CA SER A 314 -22.52 14.95 -21.75
C SER A 314 -22.12 14.65 -20.30
N LYS A 315 -20.88 14.20 -20.09
CA LYS A 315 -20.33 13.88 -18.77
C LYS A 315 -18.99 14.56 -18.55
N VAL A 316 -18.73 14.94 -17.31
CA VAL A 316 -17.47 15.49 -16.84
C VAL A 316 -17.01 14.71 -15.61
N ILE A 317 -15.74 14.34 -15.59
CA ILE A 317 -15.06 13.87 -14.37
C ILE A 317 -14.07 14.95 -13.96
N VAL A 318 -14.13 15.36 -12.69
CA VAL A 318 -13.18 16.31 -12.12
C VAL A 318 -12.35 15.59 -11.08
N THR A 319 -11.04 15.47 -11.28
CA THR A 319 -10.13 14.92 -10.27
C THR A 319 -9.47 16.05 -9.49
N SER A 320 -9.42 15.95 -8.16
CA SER A 320 -8.72 16.94 -7.33
C SER A 320 -8.18 16.34 -6.03
N ARG A 321 -7.18 17.02 -5.46
CA ARG A 321 -6.72 16.77 -4.08
C ARG A 321 -7.58 17.49 -3.04
N SER A 322 -8.33 18.51 -3.44
CA SER A 322 -9.14 19.33 -2.56
C SER A 322 -10.50 18.71 -2.31
N GLU A 323 -10.89 18.60 -1.05
CA GLU A 323 -12.25 18.19 -0.69
C GLU A 323 -13.28 19.27 -1.01
N LYS A 324 -12.85 20.53 -1.21
CA LYS A 324 -13.74 21.66 -1.54
C LYS A 324 -14.54 21.43 -2.82
N ILE A 325 -14.00 20.67 -3.77
CA ILE A 325 -14.68 20.39 -5.04
C ILE A 325 -15.76 19.31 -4.92
N ALA A 326 -15.93 18.68 -3.75
CA ALA A 326 -16.91 17.61 -3.56
C ALA A 326 -18.34 18.07 -3.90
N GLY A 327 -18.65 19.34 -3.64
CA GLY A 327 -19.94 19.96 -3.93
C GLY A 327 -20.14 20.36 -5.39
N PHE A 328 -19.08 20.35 -6.23
CA PHE A 328 -19.17 20.85 -7.60
C PHE A 328 -19.86 19.84 -8.54
N GLY A 329 -20.11 18.64 -8.03
CA GLY A 329 -20.72 17.54 -8.75
C GLY A 329 -22.22 17.67 -8.86
N THR A 330 -22.77 17.12 -9.93
CA THR A 330 -24.20 16.83 -10.03
C THR A 330 -24.56 15.50 -9.36
N THR A 331 -23.56 14.74 -8.94
CA THR A 331 -23.66 13.51 -8.16
C THR A 331 -22.70 13.58 -6.99
N GLN A 332 -22.91 12.71 -6.01
CA GLN A 332 -22.03 12.61 -4.85
C GLN A 332 -20.59 12.33 -5.29
N ALA A 333 -19.66 13.12 -4.77
CA ALA A 333 -18.22 12.91 -5.00
C ALA A 333 -17.78 11.50 -4.62
N LEU A 334 -16.88 10.95 -5.45
CA LEU A 334 -16.17 9.72 -5.17
C LEU A 334 -14.88 10.05 -4.41
N GLU A 335 -14.86 9.77 -3.12
CA GLU A 335 -13.66 9.91 -2.29
C GLU A 335 -12.81 8.63 -2.34
N LEU A 336 -11.60 8.74 -2.90
CA LEU A 336 -10.62 7.67 -2.85
C LEU A 336 -9.89 7.67 -1.51
N LYS A 337 -10.12 6.61 -0.74
CA LYS A 337 -9.48 6.35 0.55
C LYS A 337 -8.26 5.45 0.40
N PRO A 338 -7.26 5.50 1.30
CA PRO A 338 -6.15 4.55 1.28
C PRO A 338 -6.66 3.11 1.27
N LEU A 339 -5.92 2.20 0.63
CA LEU A 339 -6.27 0.78 0.67
C LEU A 339 -6.23 0.28 2.12
N PRO A 340 -7.11 -0.66 2.51
CA PRO A 340 -6.99 -1.39 3.77
C PRO A 340 -5.60 -2.03 3.90
N ARG A 341 -5.11 -2.19 5.13
CA ARG A 341 -3.74 -2.64 5.41
C ARG A 341 -3.43 -3.99 4.76
N GLU A 342 -4.39 -4.90 4.80
CA GLU A 342 -4.31 -6.26 4.27
C GLU A 342 -4.20 -6.24 2.74
N ALA A 343 -5.02 -5.41 2.08
CA ALA A 343 -4.99 -5.21 0.64
C ALA A 343 -3.68 -4.55 0.20
N TYR A 344 -3.22 -3.52 0.92
CA TYR A 344 -1.96 -2.85 0.61
C TYR A 344 -0.74 -3.76 0.84
N TRP A 345 -0.78 -4.61 1.88
CA TRP A 345 0.23 -5.65 2.06
C TRP A 345 0.21 -6.65 0.92
N TYR A 346 -0.96 -7.13 0.51
CA TYR A 346 -1.08 -8.09 -0.59
C TYR A 346 -0.52 -7.50 -1.89
N PHE A 347 -0.81 -6.23 -2.16
CA PHE A 347 -0.24 -5.47 -3.27
C PHE A 347 1.29 -5.42 -3.21
N PHE A 348 1.85 -4.98 -2.07
CA PHE A 348 3.30 -4.85 -1.91
C PHE A 348 4.02 -6.20 -2.00
N LYS A 349 3.48 -7.24 -1.34
CA LYS A 349 3.96 -8.63 -1.44
C LYS A 349 4.00 -9.08 -2.90
N THR A 350 2.93 -8.86 -3.66
CA THR A 350 2.87 -9.26 -5.08
C THR A 350 3.96 -8.58 -5.92
N ILE A 351 4.32 -7.32 -5.61
CA ILE A 351 5.42 -6.62 -6.31
C ILE A 351 6.78 -7.15 -5.87
N ALA A 352 7.02 -7.27 -4.56
CA ALA A 352 8.31 -7.63 -3.99
C ALA A 352 8.73 -9.07 -4.31
N PHE A 353 7.77 -10.00 -4.36
CA PHE A 353 8.04 -11.41 -4.69
C PHE A 353 7.91 -11.72 -6.19
N GLY A 354 7.13 -10.92 -6.94
CA GLY A 354 6.94 -11.15 -8.36
C GLY A 354 6.24 -12.48 -8.66
N SER A 355 6.96 -13.42 -9.27
CA SER A 355 6.45 -14.77 -9.58
C SER A 355 6.85 -15.82 -8.54
N THR A 356 7.69 -15.46 -7.56
CA THR A 356 8.07 -16.35 -6.46
C THR A 356 6.92 -16.43 -5.46
N ASP A 357 6.61 -17.63 -4.98
CA ASP A 357 5.63 -17.75 -3.89
C ASP A 357 6.26 -17.29 -2.58
N ALA A 358 5.65 -16.28 -1.93
CA ALA A 358 6.14 -15.81 -0.64
C ALA A 358 6.01 -16.85 0.47
N MET A 359 5.13 -17.85 0.30
CA MET A 359 4.93 -18.93 1.26
C MET A 359 6.18 -19.79 1.44
N ASP A 360 7.04 -19.85 0.41
CA ASP A 360 8.31 -20.59 0.41
C ASP A 360 9.45 -19.80 1.08
N GLU A 361 9.24 -18.50 1.37
CA GLU A 361 10.26 -17.56 1.84
C GLU A 361 9.83 -16.82 3.12
N PRO A 362 9.62 -17.53 4.25
CA PRO A 362 9.00 -16.97 5.46
C PRO A 362 9.79 -15.82 6.10
N GLU A 363 11.12 -15.84 6.00
CA GLU A 363 11.95 -14.73 6.52
C GLU A 363 11.77 -13.45 5.69
N LEU A 364 11.71 -13.58 4.36
CA LEU A 364 11.43 -12.44 3.46
C LEU A 364 10.00 -11.93 3.66
N GLU A 365 9.04 -12.82 3.86
CA GLU A 365 7.64 -12.46 4.08
C GLU A 365 7.47 -11.66 5.39
N SER A 366 8.17 -12.05 6.46
CA SER A 366 8.24 -11.29 7.72
C SER A 366 8.71 -9.85 7.49
N ILE A 367 9.83 -9.69 6.76
CA ILE A 367 10.41 -8.38 6.46
C ILE A 367 9.45 -7.54 5.61
N CYS A 368 8.81 -8.16 4.62
CA CYS A 368 7.80 -7.53 3.78
C CYS A 368 6.65 -6.95 4.62
N MET A 369 6.14 -7.72 5.59
CA MET A 369 5.06 -7.26 6.47
C MET A 369 5.47 -6.07 7.34
N GLU A 370 6.68 -6.07 7.89
CA GLU A 370 7.18 -4.92 8.66
C GLU A 370 7.39 -3.67 7.79
N MET A 371 7.78 -3.85 6.52
CA MET A 371 7.94 -2.71 5.62
C MET A 371 6.62 -2.05 5.24
N VAL A 372 5.53 -2.79 5.10
CA VAL A 372 4.21 -2.23 4.74
C VAL A 372 3.80 -1.09 5.68
N ASP A 373 4.04 -1.26 6.98
CA ASP A 373 3.70 -0.27 8.00
C ASP A 373 4.56 1.02 7.88
N LEU A 374 5.76 0.92 7.29
CA LEU A 374 6.64 2.07 7.04
C LEU A 374 6.29 2.81 5.74
N LEU A 375 5.69 2.12 4.76
CA LEU A 375 5.38 2.69 3.44
C LEU A 375 4.08 3.49 3.41
N ASN A 376 3.29 3.49 4.48
CA ASN A 376 2.12 4.34 4.70
C ASN A 376 1.14 4.42 3.50
N GLY A 377 0.81 3.28 2.87
CA GLY A 377 -0.16 3.21 1.77
C GLY A 377 0.30 3.84 0.44
N SER A 378 1.56 4.26 0.31
CA SER A 378 2.08 4.89 -0.92
C SER A 378 2.33 3.87 -2.04
N PHE A 379 1.48 3.87 -3.08
CA PHE A 379 1.67 3.05 -4.28
C PHE A 379 3.06 3.22 -4.91
N ILE A 380 3.60 4.43 -4.91
CA ILE A 380 4.90 4.74 -5.50
C ILE A 380 6.01 4.14 -4.64
N ALA A 381 5.94 4.28 -3.31
CA ALA A 381 6.93 3.70 -2.41
C ALA A 381 6.88 2.17 -2.47
N ALA A 382 5.68 1.56 -2.52
CA ALA A 382 5.52 0.13 -2.72
C ALA A 382 6.15 -0.36 -4.02
N ASN A 383 5.97 0.35 -5.13
CA ASN A 383 6.62 -0.01 -6.39
C ASN A 383 8.15 0.15 -6.34
N LEU A 384 8.63 1.24 -5.74
CA LEU A 384 10.07 1.49 -5.60
C LEU A 384 10.75 0.42 -4.75
N PHE A 385 10.31 0.23 -3.52
CA PHE A 385 10.89 -0.76 -2.60
C PHE A 385 10.63 -2.19 -3.06
N GLY A 386 9.45 -2.47 -3.62
CA GLY A 386 9.16 -3.78 -4.20
C GLY A 386 10.10 -4.12 -5.34
N GLY A 387 10.47 -3.12 -6.17
CA GLY A 387 11.53 -3.24 -7.17
C GLY A 387 12.88 -3.59 -6.56
N TYR A 388 13.34 -2.81 -5.56
CA TYR A 388 14.63 -3.03 -4.88
C TYR A 388 14.76 -4.43 -4.32
N LEU A 389 13.73 -4.85 -3.59
CA LEU A 389 13.70 -6.13 -2.91
C LEU A 389 13.71 -7.28 -3.90
N ARG A 390 12.89 -7.19 -4.95
CA ARG A 390 12.79 -8.23 -5.96
C ARG A 390 14.08 -8.38 -6.77
N ALA A 391 14.80 -7.29 -7.02
CA ALA A 391 16.08 -7.32 -7.72
C ALA A 391 17.18 -8.05 -6.93
N ASN A 392 17.02 -8.16 -5.59
CA ASN A 392 17.96 -8.84 -4.72
C ASN A 392 17.23 -9.61 -3.60
N PRO A 393 16.73 -10.83 -3.88
CA PRO A 393 15.95 -11.65 -2.93
C PRO A 393 16.85 -12.32 -1.86
N CYS A 394 17.72 -11.53 -1.22
CA CYS A 394 18.58 -11.96 -0.13
C CYS A 394 18.03 -11.46 1.22
N PRO A 395 17.77 -12.33 2.22
CA PRO A 395 17.25 -11.91 3.52
C PRO A 395 18.09 -10.83 4.22
N ARG A 396 19.42 -10.93 4.15
CA ARG A 396 20.33 -9.92 4.72
C ARG A 396 20.18 -8.56 4.05
N PHE A 397 19.98 -8.54 2.73
CA PHE A 397 19.75 -7.30 1.99
C PHE A 397 18.41 -6.67 2.38
N TRP A 398 17.34 -7.48 2.42
CA TRP A 398 16.00 -7.03 2.82
C TRP A 398 15.99 -6.45 4.24
N GLN A 399 16.65 -7.11 5.20
CA GLN A 399 16.80 -6.60 6.56
C GLN A 399 17.56 -5.27 6.60
N LYS A 400 18.62 -5.12 5.79
CA LYS A 400 19.38 -3.87 5.70
C LYS A 400 18.52 -2.74 5.15
N VAL A 401 17.72 -3.00 4.10
CA VAL A 401 16.76 -2.04 3.54
C VAL A 401 15.71 -1.65 4.57
N LEU A 402 15.08 -2.63 5.23
CA LEU A 402 14.09 -2.41 6.29
C LEU A 402 14.65 -1.54 7.42
N LYS A 403 15.83 -1.89 7.96
CA LYS A 403 16.47 -1.14 9.05
C LYS A 403 16.74 0.30 8.65
N GLY A 404 17.29 0.51 7.45
CA GLY A 404 17.58 1.84 6.95
C GLY A 404 16.32 2.68 6.72
N HIS A 405 15.28 2.08 6.14
CA HIS A 405 14.01 2.77 5.94
C HIS A 405 13.27 3.07 7.25
N ARG A 406 13.39 2.20 8.26
CA ARG A 406 12.86 2.44 9.61
C ARG A 406 13.54 3.64 10.26
N ASN A 407 14.87 3.69 10.25
CA ASN A 407 15.63 4.82 10.79
C ASN A 407 15.25 6.12 10.07
N TYR A 408 15.17 6.05 8.74
CA TYR A 408 14.77 7.15 7.89
C TYR A 408 13.36 7.70 8.21
N THR A 409 12.39 6.80 8.40
CA THR A 409 11.01 7.16 8.75
C THR A 409 10.93 7.74 10.15
N SER A 410 11.59 7.11 11.14
CA SER A 410 11.67 7.60 12.52
C SER A 410 12.29 9.00 12.59
N MET A 411 13.37 9.24 11.85
CA MET A 411 14.00 10.55 11.72
C MET A 411 13.01 11.60 11.18
N HIS A 412 12.23 11.31 10.14
CA HIS A 412 11.26 12.26 9.59
C HIS A 412 10.13 12.56 10.56
N LEU A 413 9.59 11.52 11.22
CA LEU A 413 8.57 11.70 12.26
C LEU A 413 9.10 12.55 13.42
N HIS A 414 10.34 12.35 13.84
CA HIS A 414 10.96 13.17 14.90
C HIS A 414 11.22 14.63 14.46
N LEU A 415 11.71 14.85 13.24
CA LEU A 415 12.10 16.19 12.77
C LEU A 415 10.97 17.04 12.24
N PHE A 416 9.90 16.41 11.75
CA PHE A 416 8.82 17.07 11.02
C PHE A 416 7.41 16.69 11.52
N GLY A 417 7.26 15.61 12.29
CA GLY A 417 5.95 15.13 12.73
C GLY A 417 5.11 14.49 11.62
N GLU A 418 5.67 14.25 10.44
CA GLU A 418 4.97 13.71 9.27
C GLU A 418 5.82 12.68 8.53
N TYR A 419 5.17 11.75 7.84
CA TYR A 419 5.85 10.78 6.98
C TYR A 419 6.47 11.49 5.78
N GLN A 420 7.61 10.98 5.32
CA GLN A 420 8.29 11.47 4.11
C GLN A 420 7.37 11.56 2.89
N SER A 421 6.47 10.59 2.71
CA SER A 421 5.61 10.48 1.53
C SER A 421 4.60 11.62 1.49
N ASP A 422 4.03 11.95 2.64
CA ASP A 422 3.04 13.02 2.79
C ASP A 422 3.71 14.38 2.61
N ARG A 423 4.92 14.53 3.18
CA ARG A 423 5.73 15.74 3.03
C ARG A 423 6.11 16.01 1.57
N LEU A 424 6.65 15.01 0.87
CA LEU A 424 6.95 15.05 -0.57
C LEU A 424 5.72 15.38 -1.40
N ALA A 425 4.59 14.73 -1.12
CA ALA A 425 3.36 14.91 -1.88
C ALA A 425 2.74 16.31 -1.72
N ASN A 426 3.16 17.05 -0.67
CA ASN A 426 2.80 18.44 -0.40
C ASN A 426 3.89 19.44 -0.85
N GLY A 427 4.85 19.02 -1.67
CA GLY A 427 5.89 19.90 -2.23
C GLY A 427 6.89 20.42 -1.21
N ARG A 428 7.05 19.72 -0.07
CA ARG A 428 8.00 20.09 0.98
C ARG A 428 9.26 19.23 0.87
N PRO A 429 10.45 19.80 1.14
CA PRO A 429 11.69 19.06 1.01
C PRO A 429 11.79 17.95 2.05
N VAL A 430 12.35 16.82 1.64
CA VAL A 430 12.68 15.67 2.50
C VAL A 430 14.17 15.36 2.42
N TYR A 431 14.73 14.92 3.54
CA TYR A 431 16.05 14.28 3.49
C TYR A 431 15.87 12.91 2.84
N MET A 432 16.91 12.38 2.23
CA MET A 432 16.89 11.07 1.62
C MET A 432 17.95 10.19 2.28
N TRP A 433 17.61 8.93 2.50
CA TRP A 433 18.53 7.94 3.02
C TRP A 433 19.29 7.24 1.88
N ARG A 434 20.51 6.77 2.17
CA ARG A 434 21.35 5.94 1.28
C ARG A 434 21.82 4.69 2.02
N LEU A 435 21.80 3.55 1.34
CA LEU A 435 22.31 2.27 1.83
C LEU A 435 23.80 2.34 2.25
N PRO A 436 24.71 2.91 1.44
CA PRO A 436 26.06 3.19 1.89
C PRO A 436 26.10 4.43 2.78
N LYS A 437 26.75 4.29 3.95
CA LYS A 437 27.05 5.43 4.82
C LYS A 437 27.94 6.42 4.05
N THR A 438 27.57 7.68 4.10
CA THR A 438 28.19 8.79 3.37
C THR A 438 28.04 10.06 4.19
N ASP A 439 29.02 10.96 4.11
CA ASP A 439 28.98 12.22 4.87
C ASP A 439 28.07 13.27 4.21
N ASP A 440 27.82 13.14 2.90
CA ASP A 440 26.94 14.07 2.20
C ASP A 440 25.47 13.80 2.51
N MET A 441 24.70 14.88 2.62
CA MET A 441 23.27 14.80 2.82
C MET A 441 22.56 14.94 1.48
N LEU A 442 21.68 13.99 1.17
CA LEU A 442 20.83 14.05 -0.02
C LEU A 442 19.48 14.63 0.38
N ILE A 443 19.01 15.64 -0.36
CA ILE A 443 17.72 16.30 -0.15
C ILE A 443 16.91 16.18 -1.45
N ALA A 444 15.65 15.79 -1.36
CA ALA A 444 14.69 15.98 -2.45
C ALA A 444 13.86 17.23 -2.16
N TYR A 445 13.87 18.19 -3.08
CA TYR A 445 13.18 19.47 -2.95
C TYR A 445 11.78 19.45 -3.54
N ASP A 446 11.61 18.76 -4.67
CA ASP A 446 10.36 18.74 -5.41
C ASP A 446 10.07 17.35 -5.98
N TYR A 447 8.78 17.05 -6.13
CA TYR A 447 8.28 15.76 -6.60
C TYR A 447 7.10 15.90 -7.56
N TYR A 448 7.41 15.80 -8.84
CA TYR A 448 6.48 16.09 -9.92
C TYR A 448 6.35 14.89 -10.87
N GLN A 449 5.29 14.92 -11.69
CA GLN A 449 5.04 13.90 -12.70
C GLN A 449 5.34 14.48 -14.09
N ALA A 450 5.90 13.67 -14.98
CA ALA A 450 6.09 13.97 -16.39
C ALA A 450 5.23 13.01 -17.23
N CYS A 451 4.57 13.55 -18.25
CA CYS A 451 3.73 12.77 -19.15
C CYS A 451 4.56 11.95 -20.14
N SER A 452 3.92 11.00 -20.84
CA SER A 452 4.60 10.13 -21.82
C SER A 452 5.31 10.92 -22.93
N ALA A 453 4.76 12.06 -23.36
CA ALA A 453 5.37 12.92 -24.37
C ALA A 453 6.73 13.51 -23.93
N GLN A 454 6.98 13.62 -22.63
CA GLN A 454 8.23 14.14 -22.06
C GLN A 454 9.26 13.03 -21.75
N GLN A 455 9.01 11.78 -22.15
CA GLN A 455 9.89 10.66 -21.82
C GLN A 455 11.26 10.69 -22.52
N HIS A 456 11.43 11.48 -23.60
CA HIS A 456 12.69 11.55 -24.34
C HIS A 456 13.80 12.30 -23.58
N ASP A 457 13.44 13.20 -22.66
CA ASP A 457 14.38 14.03 -21.88
C ASP A 457 14.45 13.60 -20.40
N LEU A 458 14.37 12.30 -20.13
CA LEU A 458 14.40 11.81 -18.76
C LEU A 458 15.79 11.96 -18.11
N PRO A 459 15.84 12.27 -16.80
CA PRO A 459 17.11 12.38 -16.09
C PRO A 459 17.94 11.10 -16.18
N LYS A 460 19.28 11.29 -16.19
CA LYS A 460 20.25 10.19 -16.27
C LYS A 460 20.23 9.26 -15.06
N PHE A 461 19.88 9.78 -13.89
CA PHE A 461 19.92 9.02 -12.63
C PHE A 461 18.55 8.47 -12.28
N THR A 462 18.53 7.26 -11.73
CA THR A 462 17.38 6.76 -10.96
C THR A 462 17.62 6.97 -9.47
N ILE A 463 16.54 7.14 -8.72
CA ILE A 463 16.65 7.25 -7.26
C ILE A 463 17.18 5.97 -6.62
N GLU A 464 16.90 4.84 -7.26
CA GLU A 464 17.44 3.53 -6.93
C GLU A 464 18.96 3.52 -6.92
N GLU A 465 19.57 3.94 -8.03
CA GLU A 465 21.03 3.97 -8.17
C GLU A 465 21.68 4.90 -7.15
N VAL A 466 21.03 6.03 -6.85
CA VAL A 466 21.53 7.01 -5.88
C VAL A 466 21.42 6.47 -4.45
N GLN A 467 20.32 5.78 -4.11
CA GLN A 467 20.10 5.22 -2.77
C GLN A 467 20.96 3.99 -2.51
N ILE A 468 21.12 3.10 -3.50
CA ILE A 468 22.02 1.94 -3.42
C ILE A 468 23.49 2.39 -3.50
N GLY A 469 23.75 3.55 -4.10
CA GLY A 469 25.07 4.17 -4.22
C GLY A 469 25.90 3.65 -5.40
N SER A 470 25.26 3.06 -6.41
CA SER A 470 25.89 2.76 -7.70
C SER A 470 26.20 4.04 -8.48
N THR A 471 25.50 5.14 -8.19
CA THR A 471 25.80 6.48 -8.70
C THR A 471 25.96 7.49 -7.58
N ARG A 472 26.79 8.53 -7.81
CA ARG A 472 27.07 9.61 -6.85
C ARG A 472 26.99 10.98 -7.54
N PRO A 473 25.78 11.52 -7.72
CA PRO A 473 25.60 12.86 -8.27
C PRO A 473 26.24 13.92 -7.36
N ARG A 474 26.53 15.09 -7.92
CA ARG A 474 27.09 16.26 -7.22
C ARG A 474 26.22 17.47 -7.48
N GLY A 475 26.06 18.34 -6.47
CA GLY A 475 25.23 19.53 -6.58
C GLY A 475 23.76 19.18 -6.76
N ASP A 476 23.03 20.04 -7.48
CA ASP A 476 21.64 19.84 -7.81
C ASP A 476 21.50 18.95 -9.06
N PHE A 477 20.57 18.01 -9.02
CA PHE A 477 20.33 17.05 -10.08
C PHE A 477 18.88 16.59 -10.08
N GLN A 478 18.42 16.07 -11.22
CA GLN A 478 17.13 15.40 -11.30
C GLN A 478 17.31 13.88 -11.31
N ALA A 479 16.35 13.16 -10.73
CA ALA A 479 16.34 11.71 -10.72
C ALA A 479 14.94 11.16 -11.01
N VAL A 480 14.89 10.05 -11.73
CA VAL A 480 13.66 9.28 -11.90
C VAL A 480 13.40 8.50 -10.62
N ALA A 481 12.32 8.84 -9.91
CA ALA A 481 11.89 8.10 -8.74
C ALA A 481 11.24 6.78 -9.12
N TRP A 482 10.30 6.83 -10.06
CA TRP A 482 9.57 5.65 -10.53
C TRP A 482 8.94 5.90 -11.89
N ARG A 483 8.83 4.87 -12.72
CA ARG A 483 8.08 4.90 -13.98
C ARG A 483 6.89 3.97 -13.84
N SER A 484 5.70 4.50 -14.07
CA SER A 484 4.49 3.68 -13.97
C SER A 484 4.44 2.67 -15.12
N ASN A 485 4.18 1.42 -14.77
CA ASN A 485 3.95 0.34 -15.74
C ASN A 485 2.49 0.24 -16.16
N ILE A 486 1.61 1.07 -15.60
CA ILE A 486 0.18 1.13 -15.90
C ILE A 486 -0.19 2.51 -16.46
N PRO A 487 -1.27 2.62 -17.25
CA PRO A 487 -1.80 3.89 -17.70
C PRO A 487 -2.00 4.88 -16.52
N PRO A 488 -1.72 6.19 -16.70
CA PRO A 488 -1.31 6.86 -17.94
C PRO A 488 0.20 6.82 -18.23
N TYR A 489 0.96 5.90 -17.62
CA TYR A 489 2.41 5.73 -17.84
C TYR A 489 3.25 6.95 -17.47
N TYR A 490 2.85 7.65 -16.41
CA TYR A 490 3.62 8.77 -15.89
C TYR A 490 4.99 8.33 -15.39
N SER A 491 5.96 9.21 -15.63
CA SER A 491 7.26 9.16 -14.95
C SER A 491 7.21 10.13 -13.77
N TYR A 492 7.64 9.67 -12.60
CA TYR A 492 7.71 10.48 -11.40
C TYR A 492 9.14 10.88 -11.15
N LEU A 493 9.38 12.19 -11.07
CA LEU A 493 10.70 12.79 -11.04
C LEU A 493 10.91 13.53 -9.72
N LEU A 494 12.15 13.49 -9.23
CA LEU A 494 12.60 14.24 -8.07
C LEU A 494 13.63 15.26 -8.52
N SER A 495 13.47 16.50 -8.05
CA SER A 495 14.57 17.46 -8.03
C SER A 495 15.31 17.30 -6.71
N CYS A 496 16.59 16.98 -6.78
CA CYS A 496 17.42 16.64 -5.64
C CYS A 496 18.66 17.54 -5.57
N GLY A 497 19.25 17.63 -4.38
CA GLY A 497 20.54 18.29 -4.16
C GLY A 497 21.41 17.51 -3.19
N VAL A 498 22.72 17.51 -3.43
CA VAL A 498 23.72 16.94 -2.54
C VAL A 498 24.41 18.06 -1.77
N GLN A 499 24.30 18.04 -0.44
CA GLN A 499 24.95 18.98 0.44
C GLN A 499 26.14 18.29 1.13
N ALA A 500 27.36 18.68 0.77
CA ALA A 500 28.59 18.14 1.34
C ALA A 500 28.81 18.69 2.76
N SER A 501 29.14 17.79 3.70
CA SER A 501 29.35 18.11 5.12
C SER A 501 30.43 19.19 5.34
N SER A 502 31.50 19.16 4.54
CA SER A 502 32.67 20.06 4.69
C SER A 502 32.43 21.50 4.24
N SER A 503 31.40 21.77 3.44
CA SER A 503 31.19 23.11 2.84
C SER A 503 30.50 24.13 3.76
N LEU A 504 30.07 23.72 4.96
CA LEU A 504 29.35 24.59 5.88
C LEU A 504 30.14 24.79 7.18
N THR A 505 30.94 25.86 7.23
CA THR A 505 31.42 26.45 8.51
C THR A 505 30.25 26.83 9.45
N ARG A 506 29.01 26.80 8.95
CA ARG A 506 27.77 26.83 9.74
C ARG A 506 26.81 25.74 9.28
N THR A 507 27.10 24.47 9.56
CA THR A 507 26.11 23.41 9.43
C THR A 507 24.92 23.78 10.33
N PRO A 508 23.70 24.01 9.80
CA PRO A 508 22.55 24.31 10.65
C PRO A 508 22.41 23.23 11.72
N ARG A 509 22.10 23.59 12.98
CA ARG A 509 21.93 22.61 14.08
C ARG A 509 21.09 21.40 13.65
N ARG A 510 20.07 21.64 12.82
CA ARG A 510 19.20 20.62 12.22
C ARG A 510 19.96 19.57 11.41
N ASN A 511 20.90 19.97 10.54
CA ASN A 511 21.69 19.06 9.72
C ASN A 511 22.63 18.19 10.56
N LYS A 512 23.19 18.73 11.65
CA LYS A 512 23.97 17.92 12.61
C LYS A 512 23.09 16.88 13.34
N GLN A 513 21.89 17.29 13.74
CA GLN A 513 20.92 16.37 14.35
C GLN A 513 20.50 15.26 13.37
N ILE A 514 20.34 15.58 12.08
CA ILE A 514 20.04 14.62 11.02
C ILE A 514 21.18 13.62 10.84
N GLN A 515 22.42 14.09 10.73
CA GLN A 515 23.58 13.20 10.60
C GLN A 515 23.67 12.24 11.80
N HIS A 516 23.44 12.74 13.01
CA HIS A 516 23.39 11.89 14.21
C HIS A 516 22.23 10.89 14.19
N LEU A 517 21.09 11.23 13.59
CA LEU A 517 19.94 10.32 13.45
C LEU A 517 20.10 9.31 12.29
N GLN A 518 20.94 9.63 11.29
CA GLN A 518 21.25 8.75 10.17
C GLN A 518 22.39 7.75 10.47
N ALA A 519 23.30 8.10 11.39
CA ALA A 519 24.42 7.26 11.83
C ALA A 519 23.94 6.00 12.58
#